data_AF-A0A8H6F1S3-F1
#
_entry.id   AF-A0A8H6F1S3-F1
#
_cell.length_a   1.000
_cell.length_b   1.000
_cell.length_c   1.000
_cell.angle_alpha   90.00
_cell.angle_beta   90.00
_cell.angle_gamma   90.00
#
_symmetry.space_group_name_H-M   'P 1'
#
loop_
_entity.id
_entity.type
_entity.pdbx_description
1 polymer ?
#
loop_
_entity_poly.entity_id
_entity_poly.type
_entity_poly.pdbx_seq_one_letter_code
_entity_poly.pdbx_strand_id
1 'polypeptide(L)'
;MITKYMLQIDPPLRQGQTRYPFLVLQFVKDEETELELNVSDEDFEKKYKDRLKKTYDAPTNVVMSHCLRGLTERKLITPGAFQSRYLQAGVPCSVKASEGYLFPLDRCFLFVTKPTLYIPYSEISSVVMSRTGGGVSASRTFDLEVNVIGSNQPHVFSNIDREEQEFIESFCKEKVLKANDDDDEDADMGSAGDEDEDEDVDFQSGSDSDVAEEFDSDAAPSSDDDEEMADSKETDDRPPKKKAKN
;
A
#
# COMPACT_ATOMS: atom_id res chain seq x y z
N MET A 1 17.72 -14.93 -14.01
CA MET A 1 16.91 -14.31 -12.93
C MET A 1 17.41 -12.87 -12.77
N ILE A 2 16.52 -11.90 -12.56
CA ILE A 2 16.86 -10.46 -12.57
C ILE A 2 16.66 -9.91 -11.16
N THR A 3 17.57 -9.05 -10.69
CA THR A 3 17.41 -8.28 -9.44
C THR A 3 17.03 -6.84 -9.80
N LYS A 4 16.01 -6.29 -9.14
CA LYS A 4 15.62 -4.88 -9.32
C LYS A 4 15.88 -4.10 -8.03
N TYR A 5 16.46 -2.91 -8.15
CA TYR A 5 16.55 -1.94 -7.07
C TYR A 5 15.66 -0.75 -7.37
N MET A 6 14.96 -0.30 -6.34
CA MET A 6 14.17 0.92 -6.37
C MET A 6 14.87 1.98 -5.53
N LEU A 7 15.14 3.12 -6.16
CA LEU A 7 15.67 4.30 -5.50
C LEU A 7 14.61 5.38 -5.52
N GLN A 8 14.04 5.68 -4.36
CA GLN A 8 13.22 6.86 -4.19
C GLN A 8 14.13 8.09 -4.15
N ILE A 9 13.82 9.09 -4.97
CA ILE A 9 14.58 10.33 -5.07
C ILE A 9 13.66 11.53 -4.84
N ASP A 10 14.07 12.36 -3.89
CA ASP A 10 13.40 13.61 -3.53
C ASP A 10 14.45 14.74 -3.51
N PRO A 11 14.33 15.77 -4.35
CA PRO A 11 13.28 15.99 -5.36
C PRO A 11 13.33 15.00 -6.54
N PRO A 12 12.20 14.74 -7.22
CA PRO A 12 12.14 13.78 -8.32
C PRO A 12 12.98 14.25 -9.52
N LEU A 13 13.63 13.30 -10.19
CA LEU A 13 14.41 13.58 -11.41
C LEU A 13 13.49 14.06 -12.52
N ARG A 14 13.90 15.09 -13.24
CA ARG A 14 13.10 15.68 -14.33
C ARG A 14 13.70 15.35 -15.69
N GLN A 15 12.85 14.89 -16.61
CA GLN A 15 13.19 14.78 -18.03
C GLN A 15 12.11 15.53 -18.82
N GLY A 16 12.41 16.76 -19.23
CA GLY A 16 11.42 17.67 -19.79
C GLY A 16 10.32 17.99 -18.76
N GLN A 17 9.06 17.72 -19.11
CA GLN A 17 7.92 17.97 -18.24
C GLN A 17 7.62 16.80 -17.27
N THR A 18 8.18 15.62 -17.53
CA THR A 18 7.92 14.41 -16.72
C THR A 18 8.85 14.36 -15.51
N ARG A 19 8.29 14.01 -14.35
CA ARG A 19 9.01 13.81 -13.09
C ARG A 19 9.09 12.32 -12.75
N TYR A 20 10.26 11.87 -12.31
CA TYR A 20 10.54 10.50 -11.90
C TYR A 20 10.93 10.49 -10.41
N PRO A 21 9.99 10.19 -9.51
CA PRO A 21 10.28 10.05 -8.08
C PRO A 21 11.00 8.73 -7.74
N PHE A 22 10.99 7.76 -8.66
CA PHE A 22 11.65 6.47 -8.48
C PHE A 22 12.56 6.16 -9.67
N LEU A 23 13.76 5.68 -9.38
CA LEU A 23 14.66 5.06 -10.35
C LEU A 23 14.65 3.55 -10.15
N VAL A 24 14.35 2.83 -11.22
CA VAL A 24 14.36 1.37 -11.26
C VAL A 24 15.66 0.91 -11.92
N LEU A 25 16.58 0.33 -11.15
CA LEU A 25 17.80 -0.27 -11.67
C LEU A 25 17.59 -1.78 -11.82
N GLN A 26 18.02 -2.33 -12.94
CA GLN A 26 17.88 -3.74 -13.24
C GLN A 26 19.26 -4.37 -13.41
N PHE A 27 19.57 -5.37 -12.59
CA PHE A 27 20.83 -6.11 -12.63
C PHE A 27 20.58 -7.54 -13.03
N VAL A 28 21.48 -8.09 -13.85
CA VAL A 28 21.52 -9.52 -14.13
C VAL A 28 22.19 -10.21 -12.95
N LYS A 29 21.66 -11.35 -12.49
CA LYS A 29 22.13 -12.00 -11.26
C LYS A 29 23.58 -12.49 -11.36
N ASP A 30 24.02 -12.86 -12.55
CA ASP A 30 25.34 -13.44 -12.80
C ASP A 30 26.37 -12.38 -13.24
N GLU A 31 26.01 -11.10 -13.11
CA GLU A 31 26.92 -9.98 -13.35
C GLU A 31 27.76 -9.75 -12.09
N GLU A 32 29.07 -9.85 -12.23
CA GLU A 32 30.04 -9.57 -11.17
C GLU A 32 30.81 -8.30 -11.51
N THR A 33 31.26 -7.60 -10.47
CA THR A 33 32.01 -6.35 -10.65
C THR A 33 33.16 -6.30 -9.67
N GLU A 34 34.36 -6.23 -10.24
CA GLU A 34 35.57 -5.85 -9.53
C GLU A 34 35.68 -4.33 -9.54
N LEU A 35 35.70 -3.71 -8.36
CA LEU A 35 35.73 -2.26 -8.21
C LEU A 35 36.72 -1.86 -7.11
N GLU A 36 37.68 -1.01 -7.46
CA GLU A 36 38.48 -0.27 -6.49
C GLU A 36 37.93 1.15 -6.34
N LEU A 37 37.71 1.59 -5.10
CA LEU A 37 37.19 2.92 -4.83
C LEU A 37 38.27 3.97 -5.11
N ASN A 38 37.94 4.95 -5.96
CA ASN A 38 38.81 6.09 -6.25
C ASN A 38 38.75 7.14 -5.13
N VAL A 39 39.28 6.82 -3.95
CA VAL A 39 39.33 7.67 -2.76
C VAL A 39 40.72 7.57 -2.14
N SER A 40 41.24 8.69 -1.63
CA SER A 40 42.53 8.70 -0.91
C SER A 40 42.45 7.87 0.38
N ASP A 41 43.58 7.30 0.81
CA ASP A 41 43.64 6.48 2.03
C ASP A 41 43.21 7.27 3.27
N GLU A 42 43.57 8.55 3.33
CA GLU A 42 43.20 9.44 4.42
C GLU A 42 41.69 9.69 4.48
N ASP A 43 41.04 9.95 3.34
CA ASP A 43 39.60 10.20 3.29
C ASP A 43 38.81 8.92 3.54
N PHE A 44 39.31 7.77 3.06
CA PHE A 44 38.68 6.48 3.29
C PHE A 44 38.66 6.15 4.79
N GLU A 45 39.80 6.26 5.47
CA GLU A 45 39.91 6.02 6.92
C GLU A 45 39.03 6.96 7.73
N LYS A 46 38.95 8.24 7.36
CA LYS A 46 38.18 9.24 8.13
C LYS A 46 36.67 9.16 7.93
N LYS A 47 36.19 8.79 6.74
CA LYS A 47 34.75 8.94 6.38
C LYS A 47 34.04 7.64 6.02
N TYR A 48 34.74 6.64 5.52
CA TYR A 48 34.12 5.53 4.80
C TYR A 48 34.46 4.13 5.31
N LYS A 49 35.52 3.98 6.13
CA LYS A 49 36.03 2.67 6.58
C LYS A 49 34.98 1.76 7.24
N ASP A 50 34.07 2.35 8.02
CA ASP A 50 33.03 1.58 8.71
C ASP A 50 31.85 1.20 7.81
N ARG A 51 31.80 1.76 6.59
CA ARG A 51 30.61 1.76 5.72
C ARG A 51 30.87 1.19 4.33
N LEU A 52 32.08 1.29 3.82
CA LEU A 52 32.49 0.87 2.48
C LEU A 52 33.75 0.02 2.56
N LYS A 53 33.90 -0.89 1.59
CA LYS A 53 35.16 -1.61 1.35
C LYS A 53 35.99 -0.85 0.33
N LYS A 54 37.32 -0.88 0.45
CA LYS A 54 38.22 -0.22 -0.50
C LYS A 54 38.24 -0.92 -1.87
N THR A 55 38.15 -2.25 -1.84
CA THR A 55 38.05 -3.12 -3.02
C THR A 55 36.83 -4.01 -2.87
N TYR A 56 36.08 -4.16 -3.96
CA TYR A 56 34.95 -5.07 -4.08
C TYR A 56 35.23 -6.08 -5.17
N ASP A 57 34.85 -7.32 -4.89
CA ASP A 57 34.78 -8.42 -5.83
C ASP A 57 33.57 -9.27 -5.40
N ALA A 58 32.43 -9.01 -6.06
CA ALA A 58 31.14 -9.60 -5.74
C ALA A 58 30.13 -9.33 -6.88
N PRO A 59 28.95 -9.98 -6.87
CA PRO A 59 27.85 -9.67 -7.77
C PRO A 59 27.52 -8.17 -7.78
N THR A 60 27.30 -7.59 -8.97
CA THR A 60 27.10 -6.14 -9.19
C THR A 60 25.96 -5.58 -8.34
N ASN A 61 24.89 -6.35 -8.17
CA ASN A 61 23.78 -5.99 -7.30
C ASN A 61 24.23 -5.81 -5.84
N VAL A 62 25.11 -6.67 -5.32
CA VAL A 62 25.64 -6.60 -3.95
C VAL A 62 26.61 -5.44 -3.81
N VAL A 63 27.50 -5.24 -4.79
CA VAL A 63 28.44 -4.10 -4.78
C VAL A 63 27.68 -2.78 -4.78
N MET A 64 26.72 -2.61 -5.69
CA MET A 64 25.92 -1.39 -5.81
C MET A 64 25.08 -1.12 -4.55
N SER A 65 24.44 -2.15 -3.98
CA SER A 65 23.64 -1.99 -2.76
C SER A 65 24.49 -1.61 -1.54
N HIS A 66 25.68 -2.21 -1.41
CA HIS A 66 26.61 -1.87 -0.34
C HIS A 66 27.13 -0.44 -0.48
N CYS A 67 27.51 -0.04 -1.70
CA CYS A 67 27.93 1.33 -2.00
C CYS A 67 26.82 2.34 -1.71
N LEU A 68 25.59 2.09 -2.17
CA LEU A 68 24.47 3.01 -1.94
C LEU A 68 24.11 3.11 -0.45
N ARG A 69 24.05 2.00 0.29
CA ARG A 69 23.86 2.02 1.74
C ARG A 69 24.99 2.79 2.44
N GLY A 70 26.22 2.49 2.03
CA GLY A 70 27.43 3.10 2.57
C GLY A 70 27.61 4.56 2.21
N LEU A 71 26.90 5.12 1.22
CA LEU A 71 26.90 6.55 0.88
C LEU A 71 25.67 7.29 1.42
N THR A 72 24.49 6.68 1.36
CA THR A 72 23.22 7.34 1.71
C THR A 72 22.85 7.22 3.19
N GLU A 73 23.48 6.33 3.96
CA GLU A 73 23.10 6.02 5.36
C GLU A 73 21.68 5.48 5.52
N ARG A 74 21.00 5.18 4.41
CA ARG A 74 19.65 4.64 4.43
C ARG A 74 19.72 3.12 4.54
N LYS A 75 18.84 2.58 5.37
CA LYS A 75 18.64 1.13 5.47
C LYS A 75 18.10 0.62 4.15
N LEU A 76 18.63 -0.52 3.71
CA LEU A 76 18.14 -1.19 2.51
C LEU A 76 16.88 -1.96 2.88
N ILE A 77 15.77 -1.68 2.19
CA ILE A 77 14.52 -2.41 2.35
C ILE A 77 14.61 -3.65 1.45
N THR A 78 14.68 -4.82 2.07
CA THR A 78 14.65 -6.11 1.38
C THR A 78 13.25 -6.70 1.46
N PRO A 79 12.87 -7.60 0.52
CA PRO A 79 11.70 -8.45 0.72
C PRO A 79 11.74 -9.14 2.08
N GLY A 80 10.62 -9.05 2.79
CA GLY A 80 10.47 -9.49 4.17
C GLY A 80 9.96 -10.92 4.28
N ALA A 81 9.13 -11.17 5.29
CA ALA A 81 8.57 -12.49 5.59
C ALA A 81 7.47 -12.96 4.61
N PHE A 82 6.95 -12.06 3.77
CA PHE A 82 5.88 -12.42 2.84
C PHE A 82 6.36 -13.46 1.82
N GLN A 83 5.60 -14.55 1.72
CA GLN A 83 5.77 -15.56 0.68
C GLN A 83 4.43 -15.84 0.05
N SER A 84 4.37 -15.65 -1.26
CA SER A 84 3.24 -16.05 -2.08
C SER A 84 3.08 -17.57 -2.09
N ARG A 85 1.94 -18.06 -2.56
CA ARG A 85 1.66 -19.48 -2.79
C ARG A 85 2.77 -20.19 -3.59
N TYR A 86 3.37 -19.47 -4.54
CA TYR A 86 4.43 -19.95 -5.42
C TYR A 86 5.85 -19.73 -4.85
N LEU A 87 5.98 -19.42 -3.56
CA LEU A 87 7.24 -19.09 -2.89
C LEU A 87 7.94 -17.87 -3.51
N GLN A 88 7.14 -16.92 -4.01
CA GLN A 88 7.64 -15.66 -4.56
C GLN A 88 7.47 -14.52 -3.55
N ALA A 89 8.38 -13.56 -3.61
CA ALA A 89 8.35 -12.37 -2.75
C ALA A 89 7.31 -11.33 -3.18
N GLY A 90 6.67 -11.52 -4.33
CA GLY A 90 5.68 -10.61 -4.88
C GLY A 90 4.65 -11.35 -5.70
N VAL A 91 3.52 -10.68 -5.91
CA VAL A 91 2.34 -11.25 -6.56
C VAL A 91 2.07 -10.50 -7.87
N PRO A 92 1.86 -11.20 -9.00
CA PRO A 92 1.50 -10.55 -10.25
C PRO A 92 0.15 -9.85 -10.10
N CYS A 93 0.07 -8.59 -10.53
CA CYS A 93 -1.16 -7.80 -10.50
C CYS A 93 -1.11 -6.68 -11.55
N SER A 94 -2.24 -6.01 -11.71
CA SER A 94 -2.38 -4.88 -12.62
C SER A 94 -2.77 -3.62 -11.85
N VAL A 95 -2.08 -2.51 -12.13
CA VAL A 95 -2.51 -1.18 -11.69
C VAL A 95 -3.00 -0.44 -12.92
N LYS A 96 -4.30 -0.10 -12.94
CA LYS A 96 -4.96 0.48 -14.11
C LYS A 96 -4.77 -0.42 -15.34
N ALA A 97 -4.14 0.09 -16.40
CA ALA A 97 -3.87 -0.65 -17.63
C ALA A 97 -2.43 -1.23 -17.68
N SER A 98 -1.71 -1.24 -16.55
CA SER A 98 -0.31 -1.65 -16.50
C SER A 98 -0.11 -2.87 -15.62
N GLU A 99 0.41 -3.94 -16.22
CA GLU A 99 0.76 -5.18 -15.53
C GLU A 99 2.11 -5.03 -14.82
N GLY A 100 2.20 -5.59 -13.62
CA GLY A 100 3.40 -5.56 -12.81
C GLY A 100 3.34 -6.54 -11.64
N TYR A 101 4.13 -6.25 -10.61
CA TYR A 101 4.22 -7.07 -9.41
C TYR A 101 4.02 -6.20 -8.18
N LEU A 102 3.16 -6.66 -7.28
CA LEU A 102 3.01 -6.10 -5.94
C LEU A 102 3.93 -6.87 -5.00
N PHE A 103 4.76 -6.14 -4.25
CA PHE A 103 5.64 -6.66 -3.21
C PHE A 103 5.14 -6.16 -1.86
N PRO A 104 4.49 -7.04 -1.06
CA PRO A 104 4.26 -6.79 0.36
C PRO A 104 5.60 -6.85 1.10
N LEU A 105 6.12 -5.69 1.52
CA LEU A 105 7.35 -5.57 2.30
C LEU A 105 6.99 -5.41 3.79
N ASP A 106 7.98 -5.40 4.67
CA ASP A 106 7.69 -5.36 6.12
C ASP A 106 7.01 -4.07 6.60
N ARG A 107 7.14 -2.97 5.85
CA ARG A 107 6.64 -1.63 6.23
C ARG A 107 5.87 -0.89 5.13
N CYS A 108 5.75 -1.49 3.94
CA CYS A 108 5.11 -0.83 2.82
C CYS A 108 4.66 -1.81 1.74
N PHE A 109 3.71 -1.38 0.92
CA PHE A 109 3.44 -1.98 -0.37
C PHE A 109 4.30 -1.30 -1.44
N LEU A 110 5.01 -2.11 -2.22
CA LEU A 110 5.77 -1.65 -3.37
C LEU A 110 5.23 -2.30 -4.64
N PHE A 111 4.69 -1.51 -5.55
CA PHE A 111 4.32 -1.99 -6.89
C PHE A 111 5.39 -1.62 -7.91
N VAL A 112 5.84 -2.64 -8.64
CA VAL A 112 6.87 -2.52 -9.67
C VAL A 112 6.28 -2.85 -11.02
N THR A 113 5.99 -1.81 -11.79
CA THR A 113 6.64 -1.48 -13.08
C THR A 113 6.47 0.04 -13.32
N LYS A 114 5.53 0.48 -14.17
CA LYS A 114 5.14 1.88 -14.37
C LYS A 114 3.61 2.01 -14.23
N PRO A 115 3.08 2.89 -13.37
CA PRO A 115 3.82 3.70 -12.39
C PRO A 115 4.44 2.83 -11.28
N THR A 116 5.57 3.26 -10.73
CA THR A 116 6.08 2.68 -9.48
C THR A 116 5.30 3.31 -8.33
N LEU A 117 4.70 2.48 -7.48
CA LEU A 117 3.97 2.94 -6.30
C LEU A 117 4.68 2.42 -5.06
N TYR A 118 4.86 3.31 -4.09
CA TYR A 118 5.39 3.02 -2.76
C TYR A 118 4.37 3.57 -1.77
N ILE A 119 3.79 2.70 -0.96
CA ILE A 119 2.72 3.03 -0.01
C ILE A 119 3.16 2.51 1.36
N PRO A 120 3.68 3.36 2.26
CA PRO A 120 3.96 3.00 3.65
C PRO A 120 2.72 2.50 4.37
N TYR A 121 2.87 1.56 5.30
CA TYR A 121 1.74 1.06 6.10
C TYR A 121 1.18 2.12 7.06
N SER A 122 2.02 3.03 7.56
CA SER A 122 1.61 4.18 8.36
C SER A 122 0.66 5.14 7.62
N GLU A 123 0.58 5.07 6.30
CA GLU A 123 -0.34 5.90 5.50
C GLU A 123 -1.63 5.14 5.15
N ILE A 124 -1.77 3.86 5.50
CA ILE A 124 -2.92 3.03 5.09
C ILE A 124 -4.03 3.11 6.14
N SER A 125 -5.19 3.61 5.71
CA SER A 125 -6.40 3.62 6.54
C SER A 125 -7.07 2.24 6.60
N SER A 126 -7.25 1.60 5.45
CA SER A 126 -7.89 0.28 5.38
C SER A 126 -7.55 -0.44 4.08
N VAL A 127 -7.58 -1.76 4.10
CA VAL A 127 -7.39 -2.59 2.90
C VAL A 127 -8.67 -3.39 2.65
N VAL A 128 -9.23 -3.26 1.45
CA VAL A 128 -10.46 -3.94 1.04
C VAL A 128 -10.13 -4.91 -0.10
N MET A 129 -10.56 -6.16 0.02
CA MET A 129 -10.43 -7.16 -1.05
C MET A 129 -11.80 -7.40 -1.67
N SER A 130 -11.95 -7.09 -2.95
CA SER A 130 -13.20 -7.24 -3.68
C SER A 130 -13.07 -8.31 -4.78
N ARG A 131 -14.16 -9.03 -5.04
CA ARG A 131 -14.20 -10.03 -6.11
C ARG A 131 -14.53 -9.36 -7.43
N THR A 132 -13.66 -9.52 -8.43
CA THR A 132 -13.85 -8.94 -9.75
C THR A 132 -14.88 -9.76 -10.54
N GLY A 133 -16.19 -9.49 -10.40
CA GLY A 133 -17.23 -10.02 -11.30
C GLY A 133 -18.49 -10.55 -10.61
N GLY A 134 -19.62 -9.87 -10.83
CA GLY A 134 -20.96 -10.25 -10.36
C GLY A 134 -21.68 -11.27 -11.24
N GLY A 135 -21.04 -12.40 -11.58
CA GLY A 135 -21.62 -13.43 -12.44
C GLY A 135 -21.20 -14.86 -12.08
N VAL A 136 -22.03 -15.83 -12.47
CA VAL A 136 -21.99 -17.28 -12.10
C VAL A 136 -20.68 -17.99 -12.48
N SER A 137 -19.88 -17.40 -13.36
CA SER A 137 -18.49 -17.82 -13.60
C SER A 137 -17.56 -17.04 -12.67
N ALA A 138 -17.34 -17.58 -11.47
CA ALA A 138 -16.41 -17.05 -10.48
C ALA A 138 -15.07 -16.71 -11.13
N SER A 139 -14.76 -15.42 -11.24
CA SER A 139 -13.44 -14.97 -11.66
C SER A 139 -12.41 -15.58 -10.71
N ARG A 140 -11.38 -16.19 -11.30
CA ARG A 140 -10.25 -16.79 -10.55
C ARG A 140 -9.36 -15.74 -9.88
N THR A 141 -9.74 -14.47 -9.98
CA THR A 141 -8.97 -13.32 -9.51
C THR A 141 -9.80 -12.42 -8.60
N PHE A 142 -9.12 -11.59 -7.83
CA PHE A 142 -9.70 -10.54 -6.99
C PHE A 142 -8.93 -9.23 -7.16
N ASP A 143 -9.53 -8.15 -6.68
CA ASP A 143 -8.96 -6.82 -6.66
C ASP A 143 -8.66 -6.41 -5.20
N LEU A 144 -7.47 -5.86 -4.98
CA LEU A 144 -7.00 -5.33 -3.71
C LEU A 144 -7.04 -3.80 -3.75
N GLU A 145 -7.85 -3.20 -2.89
CA GLU A 145 -8.01 -1.76 -2.76
C GLU A 145 -7.36 -1.28 -1.46
N VAL A 146 -6.39 -0.38 -1.59
CA VAL A 146 -5.68 0.22 -0.46
C VAL A 146 -6.13 1.66 -0.29
N ASN A 147 -6.83 1.94 0.80
CA ASN A 147 -7.27 3.27 1.18
C ASN A 147 -6.17 3.96 1.97
N VAL A 148 -5.77 5.16 1.53
CA VAL A 148 -4.69 5.94 2.14
C VAL A 148 -5.29 7.09 2.95
N ILE A 149 -4.76 7.33 4.14
CA ILE A 149 -5.18 8.40 5.05
C ILE A 149 -5.00 9.75 4.35
N GLY A 150 -6.06 10.57 4.32
CA GLY A 150 -6.03 11.91 3.71
C GLY A 150 -6.07 11.93 2.18
N SER A 151 -6.09 10.77 1.51
CA SER A 151 -6.32 10.68 0.05
C SER A 151 -7.73 10.19 -0.24
N ASN A 152 -8.45 10.90 -1.11
CA ASN A 152 -9.78 10.48 -1.58
C ASN A 152 -9.72 9.52 -2.79
N GLN A 153 -8.53 9.08 -3.17
CA GLN A 153 -8.34 8.16 -4.30
C GLN A 153 -7.61 6.90 -3.80
N PRO A 154 -8.26 5.74 -3.83
CA PRO A 154 -7.66 4.49 -3.38
C PRO A 154 -6.72 3.92 -4.44
N HIS A 155 -5.73 3.15 -4.00
CA HIS A 155 -4.85 2.40 -4.87
C HIS A 155 -5.43 1.01 -5.12
N VAL A 156 -5.94 0.79 -6.34
CA VAL A 156 -6.52 -0.50 -6.75
C VAL A 156 -5.51 -1.34 -7.53
N PHE A 157 -5.24 -2.53 -7.03
CA PHE A 157 -4.46 -3.59 -7.67
C PHE A 157 -5.41 -4.71 -8.12
N SER A 158 -5.61 -4.86 -9.42
CA SER A 158 -6.54 -5.84 -10.00
C SER A 158 -5.81 -7.09 -10.54
N ASN A 159 -6.59 -8.09 -10.97
CA ASN A 159 -6.10 -9.34 -11.56
C ASN A 159 -5.17 -10.17 -10.66
N ILE A 160 -5.34 -10.11 -9.34
CA ILE A 160 -4.58 -10.95 -8.41
C ILE A 160 -5.23 -12.34 -8.33
N ASP A 161 -4.44 -13.42 -8.41
CA ASP A 161 -4.95 -14.78 -8.29
C ASP A 161 -5.60 -15.01 -6.91
N ARG A 162 -6.77 -15.64 -6.90
CA ARG A 162 -7.52 -15.95 -5.67
C ARG A 162 -6.75 -16.86 -4.72
N GLU A 163 -5.85 -17.71 -5.24
CA GLU A 163 -5.00 -18.55 -4.40
C GLU A 163 -4.03 -17.73 -3.51
N GLU A 164 -3.76 -16.48 -3.86
CA GLU A 164 -2.88 -15.58 -3.10
C GLU A 164 -3.66 -14.78 -2.03
N GLN A 165 -5.00 -14.83 -2.05
CA GLN A 165 -5.85 -14.01 -1.18
C GLN A 165 -5.60 -14.28 0.30
N GLU A 166 -5.57 -15.56 0.71
CA GLU A 166 -5.40 -15.95 2.12
C GLU A 166 -4.02 -15.54 2.68
N PHE A 167 -2.98 -15.57 1.84
CA PHE A 167 -1.62 -15.17 2.20
C PHE A 167 -1.51 -13.66 2.39
N ILE A 168 -2.07 -12.89 1.45
CA ILE A 168 -2.08 -11.42 1.55
C ILE A 168 -2.93 -10.98 2.74
N GLU A 169 -4.10 -11.61 2.96
CA GLU A 169 -4.99 -11.26 4.08
C GLU A 169 -4.32 -11.52 5.43
N SER A 170 -3.69 -12.68 5.59
CA SER A 170 -2.94 -13.02 6.81
C SER A 170 -1.79 -12.04 7.06
N PHE A 171 -1.07 -11.68 5.99
CA PHE A 171 0.03 -10.71 6.07
C PHE A 171 -0.46 -9.29 6.42
N CYS A 172 -1.56 -8.85 5.81
CA CYS A 172 -2.15 -7.53 6.11
C CYS A 172 -2.62 -7.46 7.57
N LYS A 173 -3.27 -8.52 8.07
CA LYS A 173 -3.69 -8.59 9.48
C LYS A 173 -2.52 -8.52 10.45
N GLU A 174 -1.39 -9.13 10.10
CA GLU A 174 -0.23 -9.13 10.98
C GLU A 174 0.58 -7.82 10.90
N LYS A 175 0.73 -7.22 9.72
CA LYS A 175 1.66 -6.10 9.49
C LYS A 175 0.98 -4.75 9.34
N VAL A 176 -0.15 -4.68 8.66
CA VAL A 176 -0.84 -3.40 8.41
C VAL A 176 -1.61 -2.98 9.66
N LEU A 177 -2.32 -3.90 10.32
CA LEU A 177 -3.03 -3.57 11.57
C LEU A 177 -2.06 -3.18 12.68
N LYS A 178 -0.96 -3.94 12.87
CA LYS A 178 0.05 -3.56 13.87
C LYS A 178 0.70 -2.20 13.57
N ALA A 179 0.95 -1.88 12.31
CA ALA A 179 1.51 -0.58 11.96
C ALA A 179 0.54 0.58 12.29
N ASN A 180 -0.77 0.35 12.23
CA ASN A 180 -1.77 1.33 12.62
C ASN A 180 -1.90 1.43 14.15
N ASP A 181 -1.82 0.29 14.87
CA ASP A 181 -1.86 0.27 16.34
C ASP A 181 -0.59 0.91 16.96
N ASP A 182 0.59 0.69 16.36
CA ASP A 182 1.86 1.26 16.83
C ASP A 182 1.90 2.80 16.71
N ASP A 183 1.26 3.39 15.70
CA ASP A 183 1.17 4.86 15.53
C ASP A 183 0.16 5.50 16.52
N ASP A 184 -0.82 4.74 17.03
CA ASP A 184 -1.77 5.20 18.05
C ASP A 184 -1.16 5.19 19.47
N GLU A 185 -0.21 4.30 19.77
CA GLU A 185 0.49 4.27 21.07
C GLU A 185 1.54 5.38 21.23
N ASP A 186 2.15 5.87 20.14
CA ASP A 186 3.09 7.01 20.17
C ASP A 186 2.39 8.38 20.28
N ALA A 187 1.06 8.44 20.14
CA ALA A 187 0.26 9.66 20.33
C ALA A 187 -0.16 9.92 21.79
N ASP A 188 -0.08 8.93 22.69
CA ASP A 188 -0.55 9.00 24.09
C ASP A 188 0.59 9.07 25.13
N MET A 189 1.82 9.42 24.72
CA MET A 189 2.98 9.61 25.62
C MET A 189 3.45 11.07 25.72
N GLY A 190 2.53 12.04 25.61
CA GLY A 190 2.89 13.46 25.45
C GLY A 190 2.15 14.49 26.30
N SER A 191 1.30 14.14 27.26
CA SER A 191 0.64 15.14 28.11
C SER A 191 0.30 14.63 29.51
N ALA A 192 1.31 14.50 30.36
CA ALA A 192 1.13 14.62 31.80
C ALA A 192 2.30 15.45 32.34
N GLY A 193 2.14 16.78 32.23
CA GLY A 193 2.95 17.72 32.96
C GLY A 193 2.62 17.58 34.45
N ASP A 194 3.66 17.30 35.23
CA ASP A 194 3.69 17.47 36.67
C ASP A 194 3.37 18.93 37.01
N GLU A 195 2.22 19.18 37.63
CA GLU A 195 2.03 20.29 38.56
C GLU A 195 1.17 19.80 39.74
N ASP A 196 1.86 19.43 40.81
CA ASP A 196 1.34 19.38 42.17
C ASP A 196 0.86 20.80 42.57
N GLU A 197 -0.38 20.95 43.03
CA GLU A 197 -0.73 21.92 44.09
C GLU A 197 -2.11 21.62 44.67
N ASP A 198 -2.14 21.54 46.00
CA ASP A 198 -3.27 21.20 46.89
C ASP A 198 -4.39 22.25 46.88
N GLU A 199 -5.63 21.85 47.20
CA GLU A 199 -6.41 22.31 48.37
C GLU A 199 -7.94 22.10 48.22
N ASP A 200 -8.50 21.61 49.32
CA ASP A 200 -9.91 21.32 49.59
C ASP A 200 -10.88 22.47 49.33
N VAL A 201 -12.03 22.18 48.70
CA VAL A 201 -13.31 22.85 49.05
C VAL A 201 -14.51 21.91 48.88
N ASP A 202 -15.01 21.51 50.03
CA ASP A 202 -16.28 20.83 50.28
C ASP A 202 -17.45 21.82 50.03
N PHE A 203 -18.36 21.50 49.10
CA PHE A 203 -19.69 22.13 49.07
C PHE A 203 -20.76 21.16 48.58
N GLN A 204 -21.46 20.57 49.54
CA GLN A 204 -22.72 19.86 49.37
C GLN A 204 -23.81 20.79 48.81
N SER A 205 -24.61 20.29 47.86
CA SER A 205 -26.07 20.48 47.92
C SER A 205 -26.74 19.48 46.99
N GLY A 206 -27.47 18.54 47.58
CA GLY A 206 -28.29 17.60 46.84
C GLY A 206 -29.49 18.24 46.15
N SER A 207 -30.04 17.51 45.19
CA SER A 207 -31.49 17.39 45.05
C SER A 207 -31.81 16.15 44.23
N ASP A 208 -32.53 15.23 44.86
CA ASP A 208 -33.37 14.21 44.24
C ASP A 208 -34.26 14.82 43.14
N SER A 209 -34.43 14.10 42.04
CA SER A 209 -35.76 13.91 41.45
C SER A 209 -35.81 12.67 40.54
N ASP A 210 -36.35 11.59 41.09
CA ASP A 210 -37.01 10.51 40.35
C ASP A 210 -38.40 10.98 39.85
N VAL A 211 -38.68 10.81 38.55
CA VAL A 211 -40.03 10.63 37.92
C VAL A 211 -39.74 9.97 36.55
N ALA A 212 -39.95 8.68 36.27
CA ALA A 212 -41.12 7.80 36.34
C ALA A 212 -42.16 8.03 35.21
N GLU A 213 -42.28 7.02 34.33
CA GLU A 213 -43.47 6.62 33.52
C GLU A 213 -43.90 7.62 32.40
N GLU A 214 -44.44 7.30 31.22
CA GLU A 214 -45.08 6.12 30.63
C GLU A 214 -45.48 6.46 29.17
N PHE A 215 -45.76 5.43 28.34
CA PHE A 215 -46.59 5.43 27.11
C PHE A 215 -46.10 6.19 25.84
N ASP A 216 -46.22 5.66 24.62
CA ASP A 216 -47.37 4.93 24.06
C ASP A 216 -46.95 3.91 22.96
N SER A 217 -47.65 2.79 22.93
CA SER A 217 -47.57 1.70 21.97
C SER A 217 -48.93 1.55 21.28
N ASP A 218 -48.98 1.81 19.97
CA ASP A 218 -49.86 1.18 18.95
C ASP A 218 -50.34 2.20 17.89
N ALA A 219 -49.86 2.03 16.66
CA ALA A 219 -50.68 2.24 15.46
C ALA A 219 -50.13 1.38 14.30
N ALA A 220 -51.02 0.53 13.81
CA ALA A 220 -50.87 -0.61 12.91
C ALA A 220 -50.18 -0.40 11.54
N PRO A 221 -49.73 -1.49 10.89
CA PRO A 221 -49.25 -1.50 9.51
C PRO A 221 -50.44 -1.47 8.53
N SER A 222 -50.35 -0.66 7.48
CA SER A 222 -51.27 -0.74 6.32
C SER A 222 -50.60 -1.48 5.17
N SER A 223 -51.18 -2.63 4.86
CA SER A 223 -51.00 -3.45 3.68
C SER A 223 -51.77 -2.91 2.46
N ASP A 224 -51.22 -3.26 1.30
CA ASP A 224 -51.89 -3.67 0.04
C ASP A 224 -52.15 -2.71 -1.14
N ASP A 225 -52.07 -3.35 -2.32
CA ASP A 225 -52.40 -3.00 -3.71
C ASP A 225 -51.40 -2.10 -4.48
N ASP A 226 -50.59 -2.57 -5.44
CA ASP A 226 -50.80 -3.36 -6.69
C ASP A 226 -51.40 -2.55 -7.87
N GLU A 227 -51.00 -2.95 -9.09
CA GLU A 227 -51.38 -2.48 -10.45
C GLU A 227 -50.34 -1.69 -11.27
N GLU A 228 -49.50 -2.47 -11.97
CA GLU A 228 -49.43 -2.57 -13.45
C GLU A 228 -49.90 -1.37 -14.31
N MET A 229 -48.99 -0.82 -15.14
CA MET A 229 -49.34 -0.26 -16.45
C MET A 229 -48.22 -0.48 -17.50
N ALA A 230 -48.55 -1.38 -18.42
CA ALA A 230 -48.20 -1.57 -19.83
C ALA A 230 -47.26 -0.59 -20.59
N ASP A 231 -46.32 -1.24 -21.29
CA ASP A 231 -46.04 -1.21 -22.75
C ASP A 231 -46.03 0.12 -23.52
N SER A 232 -44.87 0.43 -24.12
CA SER A 232 -44.83 1.00 -25.47
C SER A 232 -43.48 0.75 -26.18
N LYS A 233 -43.50 -0.28 -27.03
CA LYS A 233 -43.05 -0.33 -28.45
C LYS A 233 -41.58 -0.06 -28.84
N GLU A 234 -41.04 -1.13 -29.46
CA GLU A 234 -40.10 -1.19 -30.59
C GLU A 234 -39.99 0.07 -31.47
N THR A 235 -38.75 0.47 -31.76
CA THR A 235 -38.31 0.81 -33.12
C THR A 235 -36.89 0.30 -33.35
N ASP A 236 -36.81 -0.75 -34.16
CA ASP A 236 -35.64 -1.24 -34.90
C ASP A 236 -35.23 -0.21 -35.97
N ASP A 237 -33.97 0.23 -35.98
CA ASP A 237 -33.41 0.97 -37.11
C ASP A 237 -31.89 0.78 -37.23
N ARG A 238 -31.51 -0.33 -37.87
CA ARG A 238 -30.25 -0.49 -38.65
C ARG A 238 -30.62 -0.31 -40.13
N PRO A 239 -29.80 0.30 -41.04
CA PRO A 239 -28.56 -0.33 -41.58
C PRO A 239 -27.59 0.71 -42.28
N PRO A 240 -26.69 0.40 -43.25
CA PRO A 240 -25.84 -0.79 -43.51
C PRO A 240 -24.33 -0.48 -43.64
N LYS A 241 -23.53 -1.57 -43.67
CA LYS A 241 -22.10 -1.65 -44.04
C LYS A 241 -21.82 -1.13 -45.46
N LYS A 242 -20.69 -0.41 -45.66
CA LYS A 242 -20.03 -0.26 -46.96
C LYS A 242 -18.64 -0.91 -46.98
N LYS A 243 -18.40 -1.58 -48.10
CA LYS A 243 -17.28 -2.48 -48.43
C LYS A 243 -15.99 -1.72 -48.77
N ALA A 244 -14.88 -2.43 -48.56
CA ALA A 244 -13.57 -2.18 -49.12
C ALA A 244 -13.57 -2.07 -50.66
N LYS A 245 -12.64 -1.29 -51.19
CA LYS A 245 -12.23 -1.33 -52.59
C LYS A 245 -10.70 -1.22 -52.66
N ASN A 246 -10.14 -2.15 -53.42
CA ASN A 246 -8.75 -2.35 -53.90
C ASN A 246 -7.71 -1.29 -53.58
#